data_AF-X1SJQ6-F1
#
_entry.id   AF-X1SJQ6-F1
#
_cell.length_a   1.000
_cell.length_b   1.000
_cell.length_c   1.000
_cell.angle_alpha   90.00
_cell.angle_beta   90.00
_cell.angle_gamma   90.00
#
_symmetry.space_group_name_H-M   'P 1'
#
loop_
_entity.id
_entity.type
_entity.pdbx_description
1 polymer ?
#
loop_
_entity_poly.entity_id
_entity_poly.type
_entity_poly.pdbx_seq_one_letter_code
_entity_poly.pdbx_strand_id
1 'polypeptide(L)'
;MKETYPKNTETKASIPEWVTNYHKDFMLKERTKCFKTCLKCGETKLIFKFSLDRRNLDGRISVCKACRSLESLKYYYHNQVKILIRGKEYQETNKKKRSIYNKKYRKDHKEQLKELAGKWYMSNKEAIKERNLKYYQDHKEACLARRELWRIKNKERIKKYNREYKRKRKDQE
;
A
#
# COMPACT_ATOMS: atom_id res chain seq x y z
N MET A 1 79.83 24.41 16.84
CA MET A 1 79.21 23.14 16.36
C MET A 1 79.25 22.15 17.50
N LYS A 2 78.19 21.55 18.03
CA LYS A 2 76.74 21.54 17.80
C LYS A 2 76.12 21.46 19.19
N GLU A 3 75.13 22.28 19.52
CA GLU A 3 74.34 22.09 20.73
C GLU A 3 73.47 20.83 20.55
N THR A 4 73.77 19.78 21.30
CA THR A 4 72.95 18.57 21.34
C THR A 4 71.83 18.76 22.34
N TYR A 5 70.60 18.92 21.86
CA TYR A 5 69.42 18.98 22.72
C TYR A 5 69.15 17.63 23.40
N PRO A 6 68.77 17.63 24.70
CA PRO A 6 68.48 16.40 25.42
C PRO A 6 67.19 15.76 24.91
N LYS A 7 67.23 14.42 24.75
CA LYS A 7 66.07 13.63 24.34
C LYS A 7 65.02 13.66 25.44
N ASN A 8 63.84 14.19 25.08
CA ASN A 8 62.68 14.27 25.96
C ASN A 8 62.22 12.84 26.29
N THR A 9 62.36 12.44 27.55
CA THR A 9 61.82 11.17 28.07
C THR A 9 60.33 11.36 28.27
N GLU A 10 59.53 10.99 27.27
CA GLU A 10 58.07 11.04 27.34
C GLU A 10 57.55 10.04 28.38
N THR A 11 57.37 10.47 29.61
CA THR A 11 56.39 9.86 30.51
C THR A 11 55.01 10.11 29.90
N LYS A 12 54.36 9.06 29.39
CA LYS A 12 52.99 9.14 28.86
C LYS A 12 52.07 9.68 29.95
N ALA A 13 51.74 10.96 29.88
CA ALA A 13 50.82 11.60 30.80
C ALA A 13 49.46 10.88 30.72
N SER A 14 48.97 10.41 31.87
CA SER A 14 47.64 9.81 31.97
C SER A 14 46.60 10.85 31.58
N ILE A 15 45.78 10.52 30.58
CA ILE A 15 44.70 11.42 30.12
C ILE A 15 43.73 11.64 31.29
N PRO A 16 43.40 12.90 31.63
CA PRO A 16 42.46 13.19 32.70
C PRO A 16 41.08 12.57 32.43
N GLU A 17 40.46 12.06 33.50
CA GLU A 17 39.21 11.30 33.42
C GLU A 17 38.07 12.10 32.73
N TRP A 18 38.00 13.41 32.96
CA TRP A 18 37.01 14.29 32.32
C TRP A 18 37.14 14.35 30.79
N VAL A 19 38.36 14.27 30.24
CA VAL A 19 38.61 14.22 28.78
C VAL A 19 38.11 12.90 28.21
N THR A 20 38.33 11.79 28.92
CA THR A 20 37.86 10.47 28.50
C THR A 20 36.34 10.35 28.56
N ASN A 21 35.70 11.00 29.55
CA ASN A 21 34.25 11.03 29.70
C ASN A 21 33.61 11.86 28.58
N TYR A 22 34.16 13.04 28.24
CA TYR A 22 33.69 13.83 27.11
C TYR A 22 33.78 13.07 25.78
N HIS A 23 34.90 12.39 25.51
CA HIS A 23 35.07 11.62 24.29
C HIS A 23 34.07 10.45 24.21
N LYS A 24 33.83 9.74 25.32
CA LYS A 24 32.81 8.69 25.39
C LYS A 24 31.41 9.24 25.12
N ASP A 25 31.05 10.37 25.70
CA ASP A 25 29.74 11.01 25.51
C ASP A 25 29.52 11.49 24.07
N PHE A 26 30.55 12.07 23.45
CA PHE A 26 30.52 12.48 22.05
C PHE A 26 30.33 11.27 21.11
N MET A 27 31.11 10.20 21.31
CA MET A 27 30.99 8.97 20.52
C MET A 27 29.62 8.29 20.72
N LEU A 28 29.03 8.38 21.92
CA LEU A 28 27.68 7.90 22.19
C LEU A 28 26.60 8.71 21.45
N LYS A 29 26.77 10.03 21.35
CA LYS A 29 25.90 10.92 20.57
C LYS A 29 25.99 10.66 19.07
N GLU A 30 27.18 10.45 18.50
CA GLU A 30 27.32 10.11 17.07
C GLU A 30 26.76 8.72 16.76
N ARG A 31 26.96 7.73 17.66
CA ARG A 31 26.38 6.39 17.50
C ARG A 31 24.85 6.42 17.50
N THR A 32 24.23 7.27 18.33
CA THR A 32 22.76 7.39 18.41
C THR A 32 22.12 8.06 17.21
N LYS A 33 22.87 8.80 16.38
CA LYS A 33 22.38 9.31 15.09
C LYS A 33 22.18 8.21 14.05
N CYS A 34 23.00 7.17 14.07
CA CYS A 34 22.95 6.09 13.07
C CYS A 34 22.20 4.85 13.58
N PHE A 35 22.36 4.53 14.86
CA PHE A 35 21.85 3.31 15.48
C PHE A 35 21.11 3.59 16.78
N LYS A 36 20.07 2.81 17.04
CA LYS A 36 19.30 2.88 18.28
C LYS A 36 18.96 1.49 18.74
N THR A 37 19.03 1.27 20.05
CA THR A 37 18.67 0.01 20.69
C THR A 37 17.17 -0.02 20.98
N CYS A 38 16.51 -1.09 20.56
CA CYS A 38 15.09 -1.28 20.80
C CYS A 38 14.84 -1.69 22.25
N LEU A 39 14.05 -0.92 22.99
CA LEU A 39 13.72 -1.26 24.40
C LEU A 39 12.87 -2.54 24.55
N LYS A 40 12.25 -3.03 23.47
CA LYS A 40 11.37 -4.21 23.51
C LYS A 40 12.07 -5.52 23.14
N CYS A 41 13.04 -5.49 22.23
CA CYS A 41 13.77 -6.70 21.80
C CYS A 41 15.27 -6.64 22.10
N GLY A 42 15.79 -5.55 22.68
CA GLY A 42 17.21 -5.40 23.03
C GLY A 42 18.16 -5.21 21.84
N GLU A 43 17.75 -5.47 20.61
CA GLU A 43 18.62 -5.35 19.43
C GLU A 43 18.93 -3.89 19.05
N THR A 44 20.20 -3.63 18.74
CA THR A 44 20.66 -2.39 18.13
C THR A 44 20.38 -2.41 16.63
N LYS A 45 19.56 -1.47 16.18
CA LYS A 45 19.07 -1.37 14.79
C LYS A 45 19.37 0.02 14.23
N LEU A 46 19.37 0.12 12.91
CA LEU A 46 19.47 1.41 12.23
C LEU A 46 18.32 2.34 12.63
N ILE A 47 18.60 3.63 12.76
CA ILE A 47 17.65 4.64 13.27
C ILE A 47 16.34 4.69 12.47
N PHE A 48 16.37 4.43 11.15
CA PHE A 48 15.16 4.43 10.31
C PHE A 48 14.20 3.26 10.57
N LYS A 49 14.67 2.21 11.28
CA LYS A 49 13.81 1.12 11.77
C LYS A 49 12.95 1.55 12.96
N PHE A 50 13.13 2.77 13.45
CA PHE A 50 12.31 3.41 14.47
C PHE A 50 11.46 4.51 13.82
N SER A 51 10.19 4.59 14.22
CA SER A 51 9.30 5.66 13.77
C SER A 51 9.71 7.01 14.37
N LEU A 52 9.30 8.09 13.69
CA LEU A 52 9.52 9.44 14.17
C LEU A 52 8.62 9.72 15.38
N ASP A 53 9.18 10.36 16.41
CA ASP A 53 8.43 10.94 17.52
C ASP A 53 9.16 12.18 18.02
N ARG A 54 8.60 13.36 17.70
CA ARG A 54 9.21 14.66 17.97
C ARG A 54 9.28 15.01 19.47
N ARG A 55 8.61 14.24 20.31
CA ARG A 55 8.61 14.44 21.77
C ARG A 55 9.87 13.89 22.44
N ASN A 56 10.57 12.96 21.77
CA ASN A 56 11.79 12.38 22.29
C ASN A 56 13.02 13.22 21.89
N LEU A 57 14.04 13.24 22.74
CA LEU A 57 15.27 14.00 22.54
C LEU A 57 15.98 13.67 21.21
N ASP A 58 15.93 12.40 20.79
CA ASP A 58 16.51 11.90 19.54
C ASP A 58 15.51 11.88 18.37
N GLY A 59 14.28 12.37 18.57
CA GLY A 59 13.25 12.45 17.54
C GLY A 59 12.69 11.10 17.08
N ARG A 60 12.97 10.00 17.81
CA ARG A 60 12.60 8.63 17.43
C ARG A 60 11.95 7.90 18.59
N ILE A 61 11.03 7.00 18.28
CA ILE A 61 10.48 6.10 19.30
C ILE A 61 11.54 5.11 19.80
N SER A 62 11.39 4.65 21.04
CA SER A 62 12.29 3.69 21.69
C SER A 62 12.11 2.24 21.24
N VAL A 63 10.98 1.92 20.60
CA VAL A 63 10.62 0.57 20.16
C VAL A 63 10.73 0.48 18.64
N CYS A 64 11.37 -0.56 18.11
CA CYS A 64 11.50 -0.71 16.66
C CYS A 64 10.14 -1.03 15.99
N LYS A 65 10.03 -0.70 14.70
CA LYS A 65 8.84 -0.95 13.88
C LYS A 65 8.39 -2.41 13.89
N ALA A 66 9.34 -3.36 13.92
CA ALA A 66 9.03 -4.79 13.98
C ALA A 66 8.28 -5.16 15.27
N CYS A 67 8.79 -4.75 16.43
CA CYS A 67 8.13 -5.02 17.71
C CYS A 67 6.75 -4.37 17.81
N ARG A 68 6.59 -3.15 17.26
CA ARG A 68 5.27 -2.49 17.19
C ARG A 68 4.31 -3.19 16.24
N SER A 69 4.81 -3.69 15.11
CA SER A 69 4.00 -4.45 14.16
C SER A 69 3.48 -5.74 14.80
N LEU A 70 4.34 -6.48 15.51
CA LEU A 70 3.94 -7.67 16.26
C LEU A 70 2.89 -7.37 17.32
N GLU A 71 3.05 -6.28 18.06
CA GLU A 71 2.06 -5.84 19.05
C GLU A 71 0.74 -5.43 18.43
N SER A 72 0.78 -4.71 17.31
CA SER A 72 -0.42 -4.33 16.55
C SER A 72 -1.16 -5.57 16.03
N LEU A 73 -0.41 -6.58 15.59
CA LEU A 73 -0.96 -7.86 15.14
C LEU A 73 -1.62 -8.62 16.30
N LYS A 74 -0.96 -8.70 17.47
CA LYS A 74 -1.55 -9.30 18.69
C LYS A 74 -2.85 -8.59 19.08
N TYR A 75 -2.84 -7.25 19.09
CA TYR A 75 -4.03 -6.46 19.35
C TYR A 75 -5.14 -6.76 18.35
N TYR A 76 -4.82 -6.81 17.05
CA TYR A 76 -5.79 -7.12 16.01
C TYR A 76 -6.43 -8.48 16.22
N TYR A 77 -5.65 -9.55 16.43
CA TYR A 77 -6.21 -10.90 16.62
C TYR A 77 -7.06 -11.01 17.90
N HIS A 78 -6.61 -10.41 19.01
CA HIS A 78 -7.39 -10.41 20.25
C HIS A 78 -8.69 -9.61 20.13
N ASN A 79 -8.73 -8.57 19.30
CA ASN A 79 -9.88 -7.68 19.14
C ASN A 79 -10.58 -7.84 17.79
N GLN A 80 -10.31 -8.92 17.07
CA GLN A 80 -10.69 -9.07 15.66
C GLN A 80 -12.20 -8.91 15.50
N VAL A 81 -12.98 -9.63 16.31
CA VAL A 81 -14.44 -9.61 16.29
C VAL A 81 -14.95 -8.19 16.54
N LYS A 82 -14.45 -7.50 17.57
CA LYS A 82 -14.85 -6.13 17.90
C LYS A 82 -14.54 -5.14 16.79
N ILE A 83 -13.37 -5.26 16.16
CA ILE A 83 -12.96 -4.42 15.04
C ILE A 83 -13.88 -4.64 13.83
N LEU A 84 -14.20 -5.90 13.53
CA LEU A 84 -15.07 -6.25 12.41
C LEU A 84 -16.51 -5.77 12.62
N ILE A 85 -17.07 -5.95 13.83
CA ILE A 85 -18.41 -5.46 14.18
C ILE A 85 -18.48 -3.95 14.01
N ARG A 86 -17.54 -3.21 14.63
CA ARG A 86 -17.47 -1.75 14.51
C ARG A 86 -17.31 -1.30 13.06
N GLY A 87 -16.51 -2.03 12.27
CA GLY A 87 -16.33 -1.77 10.85
C GLY A 87 -17.63 -1.93 10.07
N LYS A 88 -18.43 -2.95 10.37
CA LYS A 88 -19.73 -3.20 9.76
C LYS A 88 -20.74 -2.11 10.15
N GLU A 89 -20.84 -1.78 11.43
CA GLU A 89 -21.71 -0.70 11.93
C GLU A 89 -21.38 0.64 11.24
N TYR A 90 -20.09 0.97 11.12
CA TYR A 90 -19.66 2.18 10.43
C TYR A 90 -20.08 2.18 8.95
N GLN A 91 -19.94 1.04 8.26
CA GLN A 91 -20.36 0.91 6.86
C GLN A 91 -21.88 1.08 6.69
N GLU A 92 -22.67 0.48 7.58
CA GLU A 92 -24.14 0.54 7.54
C GLU A 92 -24.65 1.95 7.82
N THR A 93 -24.18 2.57 8.91
CA THR A 93 -24.57 3.93 9.31
C THR A 93 -24.18 4.98 8.26
N ASN A 94 -23.06 4.78 7.55
CA ASN A 94 -22.57 5.72 6.54
C ASN A 94 -22.90 5.32 5.09
N LYS A 95 -23.64 4.23 4.87
CA LYS A 95 -23.95 3.69 3.53
C LYS A 95 -24.56 4.75 2.61
N LYS A 96 -25.56 5.49 3.09
CA LYS A 96 -26.24 6.55 2.32
C LYS A 96 -25.29 7.69 1.98
N LYS A 97 -24.55 8.22 2.97
CA LYS A 97 -23.59 9.31 2.78
C LYS A 97 -22.50 8.94 1.78
N ARG A 98 -21.93 7.73 1.90
CA ARG A 98 -20.92 7.19 0.98
C ARG A 98 -21.48 7.02 -0.43
N SER A 99 -22.71 6.54 -0.57
CA SER A 99 -23.36 6.41 -1.87
C SER A 99 -23.56 7.78 -2.54
N ILE A 100 -24.01 8.79 -1.79
CA ILE A 100 -24.21 10.15 -2.31
C ILE A 100 -22.88 10.75 -2.75
N TYR A 101 -21.86 10.67 -1.89
CA TYR A 101 -20.50 11.12 -2.21
C TYR A 101 -19.96 10.45 -3.46
N ASN A 102 -20.06 9.11 -3.56
CA ASN A 102 -19.58 8.36 -4.72
C ASN A 102 -20.33 8.73 -6.01
N LYS A 103 -21.64 8.96 -5.94
CA LYS A 103 -22.43 9.42 -7.10
C LYS A 103 -21.95 10.80 -7.56
N LYS A 104 -21.75 11.72 -6.63
CA LYS A 104 -21.21 13.06 -6.91
C LYS A 104 -19.82 12.97 -7.54
N TYR A 105 -18.91 12.23 -6.91
CA TYR A 105 -17.55 12.03 -7.41
C TYR A 105 -17.53 11.44 -8.83
N ARG A 106 -18.34 10.41 -9.12
CA ARG A 106 -18.44 9.84 -10.46
C ARG A 106 -18.98 10.82 -11.50
N LYS A 107 -19.89 11.71 -11.10
CA LYS A 107 -20.44 12.74 -11.99
C LYS A 107 -19.38 13.81 -12.27
N ASP A 108 -18.76 14.33 -11.22
CA ASP A 108 -17.80 15.44 -11.31
C ASP A 108 -16.50 15.01 -12.01
N HIS A 109 -16.08 13.76 -11.83
CA HIS A 109 -14.83 13.20 -12.41
C HIS A 109 -15.09 12.26 -13.60
N LYS A 110 -16.24 12.35 -14.26
CA LYS A 110 -16.65 11.40 -15.30
C LYS A 110 -15.60 11.22 -16.42
N GLU A 111 -15.10 12.32 -16.97
CA GLU A 111 -14.15 12.25 -18.10
C GLU A 111 -12.78 11.74 -17.65
N GLN A 112 -12.29 12.15 -16.47
CA GLN A 112 -11.05 11.62 -15.90
C GLN A 112 -11.12 10.11 -15.67
N LEU A 113 -12.25 9.63 -15.11
CA LEU A 113 -12.49 8.20 -14.90
C LEU A 113 -12.55 7.44 -16.23
N LYS A 114 -13.15 8.02 -17.27
CA LYS A 114 -13.20 7.43 -18.61
C LYS A 114 -11.81 7.33 -19.24
N GLU A 115 -11.00 8.37 -19.12
CA GLU A 115 -9.62 8.37 -19.61
C GLU A 115 -8.76 7.32 -18.89
N LEU A 116 -8.83 7.27 -17.55
CA LEU A 116 -8.13 6.26 -16.75
C LEU A 116 -8.59 4.84 -17.10
N ALA A 117 -9.89 4.63 -17.26
CA ALA A 117 -10.43 3.35 -17.70
C ALA A 117 -9.93 2.96 -19.11
N GLY A 118 -9.83 3.92 -20.02
CA GLY A 118 -9.26 3.73 -21.35
C GLY A 118 -7.78 3.32 -21.28
N LYS A 119 -6.97 4.06 -20.52
CA LYS A 119 -5.55 3.75 -20.30
C LYS A 119 -5.35 2.35 -19.71
N TRP A 120 -6.12 2.01 -18.67
CA TRP A 120 -6.08 0.69 -18.06
C TRP A 120 -6.50 -0.41 -19.04
N TYR A 121 -7.56 -0.18 -19.82
CA TYR A 121 -8.01 -1.15 -20.83
C TYR A 121 -6.95 -1.38 -21.89
N MET A 122 -6.31 -0.31 -22.40
CA MET A 122 -5.28 -0.42 -23.43
C MET A 122 -4.06 -1.19 -22.93
N SER A 123 -3.60 -0.95 -21.70
CA SER A 123 -2.47 -1.69 -21.13
C SER A 123 -2.79 -3.14 -20.77
N ASN A 124 -4.06 -3.48 -20.53
CA ASN A 124 -4.49 -4.83 -20.13
C ASN A 124 -5.24 -5.58 -21.23
N LYS A 125 -5.34 -5.02 -22.45
CA LYS A 125 -6.20 -5.53 -23.53
C LYS A 125 -5.93 -6.99 -23.86
N GLU A 126 -4.66 -7.35 -24.02
CA GLU A 126 -4.27 -8.72 -24.40
C GLU A 126 -4.49 -9.71 -23.24
N ALA A 127 -4.14 -9.33 -22.01
CA ALA A 127 -4.43 -10.13 -20.82
C ALA A 127 -5.94 -10.37 -20.61
N ILE A 128 -6.77 -9.36 -20.91
CA ILE A 128 -8.24 -9.49 -20.88
C ILE A 128 -8.71 -10.48 -21.94
N LYS A 129 -8.22 -10.39 -23.17
CA LYS A 129 -8.59 -11.32 -24.25
C LYS A 129 -8.19 -12.75 -23.91
N GLU A 130 -6.96 -12.96 -23.45
CA GLU A 130 -6.45 -14.27 -23.06
C GLU A 130 -7.31 -14.88 -21.94
N ARG A 131 -7.57 -14.12 -20.87
CA ARG A 131 -8.45 -14.55 -19.78
C ARG A 131 -9.85 -14.89 -20.28
N ASN A 132 -10.42 -14.06 -21.16
CA ASN A 132 -11.76 -14.28 -21.70
C ASN A 132 -11.81 -15.52 -22.61
N LEU A 133 -10.76 -15.75 -23.40
CA LEU A 133 -10.63 -16.93 -24.25
C LEU A 133 -10.56 -18.19 -23.40
N LYS A 134 -9.69 -18.19 -22.38
CA LYS A 134 -9.57 -19.29 -21.42
C LYS A 134 -10.91 -19.59 -20.74
N TYR A 135 -11.57 -18.56 -20.22
CA TYR A 135 -12.90 -18.72 -19.61
C TYR A 135 -13.90 -19.35 -20.59
N TYR A 136 -13.92 -18.87 -21.84
CA TYR A 136 -14.82 -19.41 -22.87
C TYR A 136 -14.50 -20.87 -23.21
N GLN A 137 -13.22 -21.24 -23.29
CA GLN A 137 -12.80 -22.63 -23.54
C GLN A 137 -13.23 -23.54 -22.39
N ASP A 138 -12.93 -23.15 -21.15
CA ASP A 138 -13.26 -23.90 -19.94
C ASP A 138 -14.78 -24.03 -19.72
N HIS A 139 -15.57 -23.06 -20.21
CA HIS A 139 -17.02 -22.97 -19.96
C HIS A 139 -17.83 -22.99 -21.26
N LYS A 140 -17.29 -23.59 -22.33
CA LYS A 140 -17.85 -23.53 -23.70
C LYS A 140 -19.32 -23.94 -23.74
N GLU A 141 -19.65 -25.07 -23.12
CA GLU A 141 -21.01 -25.61 -23.09
C GLU A 141 -21.98 -24.69 -22.35
N ALA A 142 -21.59 -24.17 -21.18
CA ALA A 142 -22.40 -23.23 -20.40
C ALA A 142 -22.62 -21.90 -21.16
N CYS A 143 -21.60 -21.41 -21.89
CA CYS A 143 -21.72 -20.25 -22.76
C CYS A 143 -22.72 -20.49 -23.92
N LEU A 144 -22.67 -21.66 -24.55
CA LEU A 144 -23.58 -22.04 -25.63
C LEU A 144 -25.02 -22.22 -25.13
N ALA A 145 -25.21 -22.92 -24.01
CA ALA A 145 -26.53 -23.09 -23.39
C ALA A 145 -27.15 -21.74 -23.01
N ARG A 146 -26.34 -20.84 -22.42
CA ARG A 146 -26.79 -19.47 -22.10
C ARG A 146 -27.17 -18.67 -23.36
N ARG A 147 -26.40 -18.82 -24.44
CA ARG A 147 -26.70 -18.20 -25.74
C ARG A 147 -28.03 -18.70 -26.29
N GLU A 148 -28.28 -20.01 -26.21
CA GLU A 148 -29.52 -20.60 -26.72
C GLU A 148 -30.74 -20.18 -25.89
N LEU A 149 -30.65 -20.22 -24.57
CA LEU A 149 -31.70 -19.72 -23.68
C LEU A 149 -32.04 -18.25 -23.97
N TRP A 150 -31.02 -17.43 -24.24
CA TRP A 150 -31.24 -16.03 -24.63
C TRP A 150 -31.97 -15.93 -25.97
N ARG A 151 -31.60 -16.73 -26.98
CA ARG A 151 -32.27 -16.74 -28.30
C ARG A 151 -33.74 -17.12 -28.18
N ILE A 152 -34.04 -18.17 -27.42
CA ILE A 152 -35.43 -18.63 -27.18
C ILE A 152 -36.24 -17.51 -26.52
N LYS A 153 -35.73 -16.95 -25.42
CA LYS A 153 -36.42 -15.87 -24.67
C LYS A 153 -36.61 -14.59 -25.47
N ASN A 154 -35.70 -14.30 -26.43
CA ASN A 154 -35.72 -13.06 -27.20
C ASN A 154 -36.15 -13.26 -28.66
N LYS A 155 -36.75 -14.41 -29.00
CA LYS A 155 -37.13 -14.78 -30.38
C LYS A 155 -37.95 -13.70 -31.09
N GLU A 156 -39.00 -13.20 -30.45
CA GLU A 156 -39.87 -12.17 -31.05
C GLU A 156 -39.16 -10.82 -31.18
N ARG A 157 -38.29 -10.47 -30.22
CA ARG A 157 -37.44 -9.27 -30.32
C ARG A 157 -36.49 -9.36 -31.52
N ILE A 158 -35.88 -10.53 -31.75
CA ILE A 158 -35.00 -10.77 -32.90
C ILE A 158 -35.78 -10.66 -34.21
N LYS A 159 -36.98 -11.26 -34.29
CA LYS A 159 -37.85 -11.15 -35.49
C LYS A 159 -38.22 -9.70 -35.79
N LYS A 160 -38.64 -8.93 -34.78
CA LYS A 160 -38.99 -7.51 -34.94
C LYS A 160 -37.80 -6.70 -35.46
N TYR A 161 -36.64 -6.86 -34.82
CA TYR A 161 -35.40 -6.21 -35.27
C TYR A 161 -35.05 -6.56 -36.72
N ASN A 162 -35.13 -7.84 -37.09
CA ASN A 162 -34.82 -8.28 -38.45
C ASN A 162 -35.78 -7.70 -39.50
N ARG A 163 -37.07 -7.56 -39.16
CA ARG A 163 -38.06 -6.90 -40.03
C ARG A 163 -37.72 -5.42 -40.23
N GLU A 164 -37.43 -4.71 -39.14
CA GLU A 164 -37.06 -3.29 -39.18
C GLU A 164 -35.76 -3.06 -39.97
N TYR A 165 -34.77 -3.93 -39.78
CA TYR A 165 -33.51 -3.88 -40.52
C TYR A 165 -33.73 -4.07 -42.03
N LYS A 166 -34.53 -5.07 -42.42
CA LYS A 166 -34.88 -5.29 -43.84
C LYS A 166 -35.62 -4.10 -44.44
N ARG A 167 -36.57 -3.51 -43.70
CA ARG A 167 -37.32 -2.33 -44.16
C ARG A 167 -36.37 -1.15 -44.41
N LYS A 168 -35.52 -0.82 -43.42
CA LYS A 168 -34.54 0.27 -43.55
C LYS A 168 -33.57 0.07 -44.70
N ARG A 169 -33.13 -1.16 -44.98
CA ARG A 169 -32.25 -1.45 -46.11
C ARG A 169 -32.96 -1.27 -47.45
N LYS A 170 -34.24 -1.64 -47.53
CA LYS A 170 -35.08 -1.46 -48.73
C LYS A 170 -35.42 0.01 -48.97
N ASP A 171 -35.57 0.81 -47.92
CA ASP A 171 -35.80 2.27 -48.04
C ASP A 171 -34.51 3.05 -48.42
N GLN A 172 -33.35 2.37 -48.49
CA GLN A 172 -32.04 2.93 -48.84
C GLN A 172 -31.52 2.48 -50.22
N GLU A 173 -32.19 1.54 -50.88
CA GLU A 173 -31.96 1.07 -52.27
C GLU A 173 -32.95 1.75 -53.22
#